data_AF-A0A0F9QDS0-F1
#
_entry.id   AF-A0A0F9QDS0-F1
#
_cell.length_a   1.000
_cell.length_b   1.000
_cell.length_c   1.000
_cell.angle_alpha   90.00
_cell.angle_beta   90.00
_cell.angle_gamma   90.00
#
_symmetry.space_group_name_H-M   'P 1'
#
loop_
_entity.id
_entity.type
_entity.pdbx_description
1 polymer ?
#
loop_
_entity_poly.entity_id
_entity_poly.type
_entity_poly.pdbx_seq_one_letter_code
_entity_poly.pdbx_strand_id
1 'polypeptide(L)'
;MKPSYLKRLGPIRGAILDVSPSHGVGGMDPEGFVINRVNTPHGHRGEGHARELMRECLADADAEGVTLYLWINAYGDMSEEQLSAWYKRCGFVEQEGLYTRQPR
;
A
#
# COMPACT_ATOMS: atom_id res chain seq x y z
N MET A 1 12.63 -1.36 -6.00
CA MET A 1 11.39 -0.68 -5.62
C MET A 1 11.77 0.40 -4.64
N LYS A 2 11.11 1.57 -4.64
CA LYS A 2 11.42 2.62 -3.65
C LYS A 2 10.93 2.19 -2.26
N PRO A 3 11.67 2.49 -1.16
CA PRO A 3 11.22 2.18 0.19
C PRO A 3 10.04 3.05 0.65
N SER A 4 9.86 4.23 0.04
CA SER A 4 8.75 5.13 0.32
C SER A 4 8.36 5.92 -0.93
N TYR A 5 7.07 6.23 -1.02
CA TYR A 5 6.48 7.12 -2.02
C TYR A 5 5.90 8.33 -1.29
N LEU A 6 6.32 9.52 -1.69
CA LEU A 6 6.04 10.76 -0.97
C LEU A 6 5.45 11.79 -1.92
N LYS A 7 4.31 12.36 -1.53
CA LYS A 7 3.73 13.51 -2.20
C LYS A 7 3.69 14.70 -1.25
N ARG A 8 4.42 15.76 -1.59
CA ARG A 8 4.42 17.01 -0.81
C ARG A 8 3.10 17.75 -1.04
N LEU A 9 2.42 18.11 0.05
CA LEU A 9 1.12 18.80 0.06
C LEU A 9 1.19 20.20 0.68
N GLY A 10 2.42 20.68 0.93
CA GLY A 10 2.71 21.97 1.55
C GLY A 10 4.13 21.99 2.11
N PRO A 11 4.49 23.03 2.87
CA PRO A 11 5.85 23.19 3.39
C PRO A 11 6.25 22.12 4.42
N ILE A 12 5.28 21.59 5.18
CA ILE A 12 5.53 20.62 6.27
C ILE A 12 4.60 19.39 6.23
N ARG A 13 3.76 19.25 5.19
CA ARG A 13 2.77 18.17 5.08
C ARG A 13 3.01 17.36 3.81
N GLY A 14 2.80 16.06 3.91
CA GLY A 14 2.84 15.16 2.76
C GLY A 14 1.99 13.91 2.97
N ALA A 15 1.53 13.33 1.87
CA ALA A 15 1.04 11.97 1.86
C ALA A 15 2.23 11.01 1.70
N ILE A 16 2.11 9.83 2.30
CA ILE A 16 3.17 8.83 2.33
C ILE A 16 2.60 7.43 2.10
N LEU A 17 3.35 6.62 1.37
CA LEU A 17 3.21 5.16 1.31
C LEU A 17 4.58 4.55 1.58
N ASP A 18 4.69 3.76 2.63
CA ASP A 18 5.95 3.10 3.03
C ASP A 18 5.89 1.61 2.73
N VAL A 19 7.00 1.09 2.20
CA VAL A 19 7.20 -0.34 1.96
C VAL A 19 8.51 -0.84 2.54
N SER A 20 8.56 -2.11 2.92
CA SER A 20 9.79 -2.79 3.33
C SER A 20 9.90 -4.15 2.67
N PRO A 21 11.13 -4.65 2.41
CA PRO A 21 11.31 -6.02 1.96
C PRO A 21 10.64 -7.00 2.93
N SER A 22 9.94 -7.98 2.36
CA SER A 22 9.48 -9.19 3.04
C SER A 22 10.41 -10.33 2.66
N HIS A 23 10.98 -11.00 3.66
CA HIS A 23 11.77 -12.22 3.47
C HIS A 23 10.93 -13.49 3.63
N GLY A 24 9.60 -13.37 3.51
CA GLY A 24 8.65 -14.44 3.80
C GLY A 24 8.38 -14.58 5.30
N VAL A 25 7.11 -14.60 5.69
CA VAL A 25 6.75 -14.90 7.08
C VAL A 25 6.82 -16.41 7.27
N GLY A 26 7.82 -16.90 8.02
CA GLY A 26 7.95 -18.32 8.33
C GLY A 26 8.32 -19.24 7.16
N GLY A 27 8.88 -18.70 6.07
CA GLY A 27 9.33 -19.48 4.91
C GLY A 27 8.24 -20.00 3.98
N MET A 28 6.99 -19.54 4.15
CA MET A 28 5.85 -19.95 3.30
C MET A 28 5.49 -18.95 2.18
N ASP A 29 5.90 -17.67 2.30
CA ASP A 29 5.61 -16.66 1.28
C ASP A 29 6.84 -16.33 0.41
N PRO A 30 6.67 -16.13 -0.90
CA PRO A 30 7.75 -15.73 -1.80
C PRO A 30 8.26 -14.33 -1.47
N GLU A 31 9.52 -14.04 -1.83
CA GLU A 31 10.13 -12.72 -1.67
C GLU A 31 9.23 -11.62 -2.26
N GLY A 32 9.16 -10.47 -1.58
CA GLY A 32 8.36 -9.34 -2.03
C GLY A 32 8.47 -8.14 -1.09
N PHE A 33 7.45 -7.27 -1.09
CA PHE A 33 7.44 -6.08 -0.26
C PHE A 33 6.14 -5.96 0.54
N VAL A 34 6.24 -5.58 1.81
CA VAL A 34 5.10 -5.26 2.67
C VAL A 34 4.80 -3.77 2.58
N ILE A 35 3.55 -3.41 2.31
CA ILE A 35 3.06 -2.04 2.50
C ILE A 35 2.74 -1.84 3.98
N ASN A 36 3.58 -1.07 4.67
CA ASN A 36 3.48 -0.86 6.11
C ASN A 36 2.49 0.24 6.47
N ARG A 37 2.39 1.25 5.60
CA ARG A 37 1.62 2.45 5.89
C ARG A 37 1.16 3.10 4.60
N VAL A 38 -0.10 3.54 4.60
CA VAL A 38 -0.62 4.54 3.66
C VAL A 38 -1.25 5.65 4.49
N ASN A 39 -0.81 6.88 4.31
CA ASN A 39 -1.33 7.99 5.10
C ASN A 39 -1.46 9.26 4.27
N THR A 40 -2.63 9.88 4.36
CA THR A 40 -2.89 11.23 3.86
C THR A 40 -3.35 12.10 5.03
N PRO A 41 -2.72 13.27 5.27
CA PRO A 41 -3.13 14.17 6.34
C PRO A 41 -4.61 14.55 6.24
N HIS A 42 -5.29 14.70 7.38
CA HIS A 42 -6.76 14.87 7.44
C HIS A 42 -7.30 15.93 6.47
N GLY A 43 -6.71 17.12 6.44
CA GLY A 43 -7.15 18.22 5.56
C GLY A 43 -6.88 18.03 4.06
N HIS A 44 -6.30 16.90 3.64
CA HIS A 44 -6.04 16.55 2.24
C HIS A 44 -6.65 15.21 1.84
N ARG A 45 -7.48 14.60 2.71
CA ARG A 45 -8.16 13.33 2.40
C ARG A 45 -9.26 13.57 1.37
N GLY A 46 -9.59 12.53 0.60
CA GLY A 46 -10.58 12.61 -0.48
C GLY A 46 -10.08 13.24 -1.78
N GLU A 47 -8.85 13.77 -1.82
CA GLU A 47 -8.27 14.43 -3.01
C GLU A 47 -7.49 13.47 -3.93
N GLY A 48 -7.41 12.19 -3.60
CA GLY A 48 -6.77 11.17 -4.43
C GLY A 48 -5.26 10.97 -4.22
N HIS A 49 -4.61 11.66 -3.26
CA HIS A 49 -3.16 11.52 -3.02
C HIS A 49 -2.73 10.08 -2.68
N ALA A 50 -3.46 9.39 -1.80
CA ALA A 50 -3.19 7.97 -1.50
C ALA A 50 -3.34 7.07 -2.74
N ARG A 51 -4.29 7.37 -3.62
CA ARG A 51 -4.50 6.62 -4.87
C ARG A 51 -3.34 6.81 -5.83
N GLU A 52 -2.78 8.02 -5.91
CA GLU A 52 -1.62 8.33 -6.73
C GLU A 52 -0.37 7.60 -6.24
N LEU A 53 -0.08 7.70 -4.94
CA LEU A 53 1.05 6.98 -4.33
C LEU A 53 0.92 5.46 -4.50
N MET A 54 -0.30 4.93 -4.30
CA MET A 54 -0.56 3.51 -4.56
C MET A 54 -0.30 3.17 -6.03
N ARG A 55 -0.75 3.98 -6.99
CA ARG A 55 -0.51 3.73 -8.42
C ARG A 55 0.98 3.68 -8.75
N GLU A 56 1.77 4.59 -8.20
CA GLU A 56 3.23 4.58 -8.38
C GLU A 56 3.87 3.33 -7.78
N CYS A 57 3.46 2.95 -6.56
CA CYS A 57 3.92 1.73 -5.90
C CYS A 57 3.58 0.48 -6.73
N LEU A 58 2.35 0.38 -7.23
CA LEU A 58 1.95 -0.75 -8.07
C LEU A 58 2.72 -0.79 -9.39
N ALA A 59 2.97 0.36 -10.01
CA ALA A 59 3.73 0.44 -11.26
C ALA A 59 5.20 0.00 -11.08
N ASP A 60 5.85 0.42 -10.00
CA ASP A 60 7.21 -0.04 -9.66
C ASP A 60 7.20 -1.56 -9.36
N ALA A 61 6.18 -2.07 -8.66
CA ALA A 61 6.06 -3.51 -8.38
C ALA A 61 5.87 -4.35 -9.65
N ASP A 62 5.03 -3.88 -10.57
CA ASP A 62 4.80 -4.52 -11.86
C ASP A 62 6.07 -4.50 -12.71
N ALA A 63 6.76 -3.36 -12.80
CA ALA A 63 7.99 -3.22 -13.57
C ALA A 63 9.14 -4.09 -13.06
N GLU A 64 9.18 -4.36 -11.75
CA GLU A 64 10.23 -5.17 -11.11
C GLU A 64 9.83 -6.63 -10.91
N GLY A 65 8.59 -7.01 -11.21
CA GLY A 65 8.11 -8.38 -11.03
C GLY A 65 8.03 -8.81 -9.57
N VAL A 66 7.73 -7.90 -8.64
CA VAL A 66 7.69 -8.19 -7.19
C VAL A 66 6.25 -8.27 -6.66
N THR A 67 6.03 -9.19 -5.72
CA THR A 67 4.74 -9.35 -5.03
C THR A 67 4.61 -8.32 -3.90
N LEU A 68 3.40 -7.78 -3.74
CA LEU A 68 3.06 -6.89 -2.63
C LEU A 68 2.15 -7.56 -1.61
N TYR A 69 2.42 -7.27 -0.34
CA TYR A 69 1.72 -7.79 0.82
C TYR A 69 1.21 -6.65 1.69
N LEU A 70 0.06 -6.80 2.33
CA LEU A 70 -0.38 -5.92 3.41
C LEU A 70 -1.37 -6.62 4.35
N TRP A 71 -1.44 -6.10 5.57
CA TRP A 71 -2.55 -6.36 6.49
C TRP A 71 -3.32 -5.06 6.69
N ILE A 72 -4.64 -5.19 6.86
CA ILE A 72 -5.45 -4.04 7.22
C ILE A 72 -5.29 -3.79 8.72
N ASN A 73 -4.84 -2.59 9.05
CA ASN A 73 -4.91 -2.04 10.39
C ASN A 73 -5.49 -0.63 10.25
N ALA A 74 -6.83 -0.53 10.35
CA ALA A 74 -7.54 0.71 10.05
C ALA A 74 -7.20 1.80 11.06
N TYR A 75 -6.81 2.98 10.56
CA TYR A 75 -6.56 4.15 11.38
C TYR A 75 -7.04 5.42 10.66
N GLY A 76 -7.92 6.19 11.31
CA GLY A 76 -8.54 7.38 10.75
C GLY A 76 -9.98 7.13 10.29
N ASP A 77 -10.36 7.71 9.15
CA ASP A 77 -11.79 7.84 8.80
C ASP A 77 -12.35 6.64 8.03
N MET A 78 -11.48 5.80 7.45
CA MET A 78 -11.90 4.62 6.71
C MET A 78 -11.99 3.41 7.63
N SER A 79 -13.13 2.71 7.60
CA SER A 79 -13.28 1.42 8.25
C SER A 79 -12.44 0.32 7.58
N GLU A 80 -12.27 -0.82 8.25
CA GLU A 80 -11.60 -1.97 7.68
C GLU A 80 -12.27 -2.46 6.39
N GLU A 81 -13.60 -2.46 6.32
CA GLU A 81 -14.36 -2.84 5.12
C GLU A 81 -14.12 -1.87 3.96
N GLN A 82 -14.06 -0.56 4.25
CA GLN A 82 -13.78 0.46 3.24
C GLN A 82 -12.35 0.33 2.71
N LEU A 83 -11.38 0.06 3.58
CA LEU A 83 -10.00 -0.24 3.19
C LEU A 83 -9.90 -1.54 2.38
N SER A 84 -10.58 -2.60 2.81
CA SER A 84 -10.66 -3.88 2.10
C SER A 84 -11.17 -3.69 0.68
N ALA A 85 -12.29 -2.98 0.52
CA ALA A 85 -12.85 -2.67 -0.78
C ALA A 85 -11.90 -1.83 -1.64
N TRP A 86 -11.14 -0.91 -1.04
CA TRP A 86 -10.15 -0.12 -1.74
C TRP A 86 -8.96 -0.95 -2.23
N TYR A 87 -8.35 -1.77 -1.37
CA TYR A 87 -7.24 -2.64 -1.75
C TYR A 87 -7.67 -3.68 -2.81
N LYS A 88 -8.88 -4.24 -2.72
CA LYS A 88 -9.43 -5.12 -3.76
C LYS A 88 -9.52 -4.43 -5.13
N ARG A 89 -9.92 -3.15 -5.18
CA ARG A 89 -9.90 -2.35 -6.43
C ARG A 89 -8.48 -2.11 -6.97
N CYS A 90 -7.48 -2.10 -6.10
CA CYS A 90 -6.07 -2.04 -6.47
C CYS A 90 -5.50 -3.38 -6.96
N GLY A 91 -6.31 -4.45 -6.94
CA GLY A 91 -5.91 -5.78 -7.41
C GLY A 91 -5.34 -6.69 -6.34
N PHE A 92 -5.44 -6.31 -5.05
CA PHE A 92 -5.13 -7.22 -3.95
C PHE A 92 -6.22 -8.27 -3.79
N VAL A 93 -5.80 -9.49 -3.49
CA VAL A 93 -6.65 -10.63 -3.11
C VAL A 93 -6.42 -10.91 -1.63
N GLU A 94 -7.49 -11.11 -0.88
CA GLU A 94 -7.41 -11.41 0.54
C GLU A 94 -7.47 -12.92 0.78
N GLN A 95 -6.59 -13.40 1.65
CA GLN A 95 -6.54 -14.78 2.13
C GLN A 95 -6.10 -14.76 3.59
N GLU A 96 -6.98 -15.21 4.49
CA GLU A 96 -6.71 -15.31 5.93
C GLU A 96 -6.21 -13.98 6.55
N GLY A 97 -6.78 -12.85 6.11
CA GLY A 97 -6.42 -11.51 6.57
C GLY A 97 -5.17 -10.90 5.92
N LEU A 98 -4.39 -11.67 5.17
CA LEU A 98 -3.30 -11.17 4.34
C LEU A 98 -3.84 -10.75 2.97
N TYR A 99 -3.50 -9.54 2.54
CA TYR A 99 -3.81 -9.05 1.21
C TYR A 99 -2.56 -9.14 0.35
N THR A 100 -2.65 -9.89 -0.74
CA THR A 100 -1.55 -10.13 -1.67
C THR A 100 -1.89 -9.62 -3.06
N ARG A 101 -0.93 -8.97 -3.72
CA ARG A 101 -1.03 -8.59 -5.12
C ARG A 101 0.21 -9.05 -5.88
N GLN A 102 -0.01 -9.93 -6.85
CA GLN A 102 1.01 -10.35 -7.81
C GLN A 102 1.29 -9.23 -8.83
N PRO A 103 2.53 -9.12 -9.34
CA PRO A 103 2.85 -8.19 -10.42
C PRO A 103 2.07 -8.56 -11.70
N ARG A 104 1.80 -7.57 -12.55
CA ARG A 104 1.03 -7.72 -13.80
C ARG A 104 1.82 -7.40 -15.05
#